data_AF-A0A9E4WCH2-F1
#
_entry.id   AF-A0A9E4WCH2-F1
#
_cell.length_a   1.000
_cell.length_b   1.000
_cell.length_c   1.000
_cell.angle_alpha   90.00
_cell.angle_beta   90.00
_cell.angle_gamma   90.00
#
_symmetry.space_group_name_H-M   'P 1'
#
loop_
_entity.id
_entity.type
_entity.pdbx_description
1 polymer ?
#
loop_
_entity_poly.entity_id
_entity_poly.type
_entity_poly.pdbx_seq_one_letter_code
_entity_poly.pdbx_strand_id
1 'polypeptide(L)'
;MPNLPMHIYLADQVAEQLDRSYVFDHLGSYYLGSTAPDIRAMTKWPREQTHFAPLSVEEVGTGTKAMFRMHPELQEDMSPASRAFLAGYVGHLAADEVWITSVFRPYFDTAEDSRLTDDQIEANIWDRAMQLDLDRQALPQINGDSHPEKWLACSEHDVTMPFFEDGLLAEWKDRVGRFQVWEFTWDRLKGAL
;
A
#
# COMPACT_ATOMS: atom_id res chain seq x y z
N MET A 1 -3.27 -5.13 8.16
CA MET A 1 -2.60 -5.15 6.83
C MET A 1 -1.26 -4.47 6.95
N PRO A 2 -0.31 -4.71 6.04
CA PRO A 2 1.00 -4.07 6.10
C PRO A 2 0.84 -2.56 6.21
N ASN A 3 1.67 -1.89 7.01
CA ASN A 3 1.65 -0.44 7.05
C ASN A 3 2.50 0.14 5.91
N LEU A 4 2.45 1.46 5.78
CA LEU A 4 3.13 2.21 4.73
C LEU A 4 4.63 1.87 4.54
N PRO A 5 5.48 1.69 5.58
CA PRO A 5 6.87 1.26 5.40
C PRO A 5 6.98 -0.08 4.71
N MET A 6 6.17 -1.04 5.16
CA MET A 6 6.21 -2.38 4.61
C MET A 6 5.76 -2.38 3.14
N HIS A 7 4.79 -1.56 2.75
CA HIS A 7 4.42 -1.40 1.34
C HIS A 7 5.56 -0.81 0.49
N ILE A 8 6.27 0.20 1.00
CA ILE A 8 7.42 0.78 0.30
C ILE A 8 8.53 -0.27 0.16
N TYR A 9 8.86 -0.98 1.24
CA TYR A 9 9.88 -2.03 1.22
C TYR A 9 9.52 -3.18 0.27
N LEU A 10 8.28 -3.68 0.29
CA LEU A 10 7.83 -4.71 -0.64
C LEU A 10 7.90 -4.23 -2.10
N ALA A 11 7.50 -2.99 -2.36
CA ALA A 11 7.61 -2.40 -3.69
C ALA A 11 9.06 -2.33 -4.15
N ASP A 12 9.98 -1.91 -3.27
CA ASP A 12 11.42 -1.85 -3.55
C ASP A 12 11.99 -3.23 -3.93
N GLN A 13 11.69 -4.26 -3.12
CA GLN A 13 12.10 -5.63 -3.38
C GLN A 13 11.54 -6.19 -4.69
N VAL A 14 10.33 -5.80 -5.07
CA VAL A 14 9.71 -6.19 -6.34
C VAL A 14 10.35 -5.45 -7.51
N ALA A 15 10.65 -4.15 -7.36
CA ALA A 15 11.31 -3.35 -8.40
C ALA A 15 12.70 -3.92 -8.73
N GLU A 16 13.50 -4.29 -7.72
CA GLU A 16 14.81 -4.93 -7.89
C GLU A 16 14.72 -6.25 -8.68
N GLN A 17 13.66 -7.04 -8.46
CA GLN A 17 13.47 -8.33 -9.14
C GLN A 17 12.90 -8.22 -10.56
N LEU A 18 12.15 -7.15 -10.85
CA LEU A 18 11.40 -7.04 -12.09
C LEU A 18 12.25 -6.65 -13.31
N ASP A 19 13.46 -6.09 -13.13
CA ASP A 19 14.37 -5.63 -14.22
C ASP A 19 13.68 -4.80 -15.33
N ARG A 20 12.57 -4.11 -14.99
CA ARG A 20 11.76 -3.37 -15.95
C ARG A 20 12.27 -1.94 -16.02
N SER A 21 13.03 -1.62 -17.06
CA SER A 21 13.56 -0.28 -17.35
C SER A 21 12.54 0.86 -17.13
N TYR A 22 11.28 0.65 -17.51
CA TYR A 22 10.24 1.67 -17.36
C TYR A 22 9.77 1.92 -15.92
N VAL A 23 10.04 1.01 -14.97
CA VAL A 23 9.84 1.29 -13.53
C VAL A 23 11.04 2.09 -13.01
N PHE A 24 12.26 1.76 -13.44
CA PHE A 24 13.47 2.47 -13.02
C PHE A 24 13.46 3.95 -13.41
N ASP A 25 12.98 4.28 -14.62
CA ASP A 25 12.88 5.67 -15.07
C ASP A 25 11.81 6.48 -14.32
N HIS A 26 10.90 5.80 -13.60
CA HIS A 26 9.74 6.39 -12.91
C HIS A 26 9.54 5.84 -11.49
N LEU A 27 10.63 5.56 -10.75
CA LEU A 27 10.57 4.97 -9.41
C LEU A 27 9.71 5.77 -8.43
N GLY A 28 9.78 7.10 -8.49
CA GLY A 28 8.94 7.97 -7.67
C GLY A 28 7.45 7.68 -7.83
N SER A 29 6.97 7.62 -9.08
CA SER A 29 5.57 7.31 -9.38
C SER A 29 5.20 5.89 -8.96
N TYR A 30 6.11 4.93 -9.11
CA TYR A 30 5.93 3.55 -8.65
C TYR A 30 5.73 3.46 -7.12
N TYR A 31 6.59 4.09 -6.32
CA TYR A 31 6.43 4.10 -4.86
C TYR A 31 5.22 4.93 -4.40
N LEU A 32 4.87 6.01 -5.12
CA LEU A 32 3.63 6.73 -4.85
C LEU A 32 2.43 5.79 -5.07
N GLY A 33 2.44 5.02 -6.17
CA GLY A 33 1.43 4.00 -6.45
C GLY A 33 1.31 2.94 -5.36
N SER A 34 2.44 2.46 -4.81
CA SER A 34 2.43 1.43 -3.75
C SER A 34 1.89 1.91 -2.40
N THR A 35 1.65 3.20 -2.25
CA THR A 35 1.05 3.79 -1.03
C THR A 35 -0.31 4.43 -1.29
N ALA A 36 -0.66 4.74 -2.53
CA ALA A 36 -1.85 5.50 -2.89
C ALA A 36 -3.19 4.90 -2.42
N PRO A 37 -3.39 3.56 -2.34
CA PRO A 37 -4.66 3.03 -1.81
C PRO A 37 -4.96 3.49 -0.38
N ASP A 38 -3.93 3.80 0.41
CA ASP A 38 -4.04 4.32 1.79
C ASP A 38 -4.42 5.80 1.88
N ILE A 39 -4.66 6.48 0.76
CA ILE A 39 -5.24 7.84 0.71
C ILE A 39 -6.53 7.95 1.55
N ARG A 40 -7.23 6.85 1.77
CA ARG A 40 -8.38 6.82 2.69
C ARG A 40 -8.06 7.30 4.10
N ALA A 41 -6.80 7.23 4.55
CA ALA A 41 -6.37 7.79 5.83
C ALA A 41 -6.60 9.32 5.91
N MET A 42 -6.55 10.01 4.76
CA MET A 42 -6.86 11.44 4.64
C MET A 42 -8.29 11.71 4.16
N THR A 43 -8.82 10.96 3.20
CA THR A 43 -10.14 11.23 2.60
C THR A 43 -11.30 10.63 3.39
N LYS A 44 -11.03 9.65 4.27
CA LYS A 44 -12.05 8.85 4.97
C LYS A 44 -12.98 8.06 4.04
N TRP A 45 -12.59 7.87 2.79
CA TRP A 45 -13.35 7.08 1.83
C TRP A 45 -13.52 5.61 2.27
N PRO A 46 -14.59 4.94 1.80
CA PRO A 46 -14.74 3.50 1.92
C PRO A 46 -13.51 2.79 1.34
N ARG A 47 -13.11 1.66 1.95
CA ARG A 47 -11.94 0.90 1.50
C ARG A 47 -12.09 0.49 0.04
N GLU A 48 -13.29 0.06 -0.33
CA GLU A 48 -13.65 -0.45 -1.65
C GLU A 48 -13.45 0.59 -2.75
N GLN A 49 -13.43 1.88 -2.43
CA GLN A 49 -13.20 2.93 -3.40
C GLN A 49 -11.73 3.01 -3.86
N THR A 50 -10.79 2.64 -3.00
CA THR A 50 -9.34 2.67 -3.33
C THR A 50 -8.74 1.27 -3.43
N HIS A 51 -9.24 0.29 -2.68
CA HIS A 51 -8.72 -1.07 -2.70
C HIS A 51 -9.50 -1.99 -3.64
N PHE A 52 -10.67 -1.56 -4.12
CA PHE A 52 -11.54 -2.31 -5.04
C PHE A 52 -11.98 -3.70 -4.52
N ALA A 53 -11.74 -3.98 -3.23
CA ALA A 53 -12.09 -5.23 -2.57
C ALA A 53 -12.45 -4.97 -1.09
N PRO A 54 -13.43 -5.72 -0.53
CA PRO A 54 -13.77 -5.67 0.88
C PRO A 54 -12.72 -6.42 1.73
N LEU A 55 -12.77 -6.27 3.06
CA LEU A 55 -11.94 -7.04 3.98
C LEU A 55 -12.24 -8.55 3.97
N SER A 56 -13.42 -8.94 3.49
CA SER A 56 -13.83 -10.34 3.33
C SER A 56 -13.28 -11.01 2.07
N VAL A 57 -12.27 -10.43 1.42
CA VAL A 57 -11.67 -10.96 0.18
C VAL A 57 -11.09 -12.38 0.39
N GLU A 58 -11.47 -13.32 -0.47
CA GLU A 58 -11.08 -14.73 -0.35
C GLU A 58 -9.84 -15.09 -1.17
N GLU A 59 -9.52 -14.31 -2.22
CA GLU A 59 -8.38 -14.57 -3.10
C GLU A 59 -7.58 -13.30 -3.43
N VAL A 60 -6.27 -13.48 -3.60
CA VAL A 60 -5.37 -12.44 -4.12
C VAL A 60 -5.67 -12.18 -5.59
N GLY A 61 -5.68 -10.89 -5.95
CA GLY A 61 -6.03 -10.36 -7.27
C GLY A 61 -7.48 -9.87 -7.37
N THR A 62 -8.32 -10.01 -6.33
CA THR A 62 -9.74 -9.60 -6.39
C THR A 62 -9.88 -8.10 -6.68
N GLY A 63 -9.17 -7.26 -5.92
CA GLY A 63 -9.16 -5.81 -6.05
C GLY A 63 -8.58 -5.38 -7.39
N THR A 64 -7.50 -6.02 -7.84
CA THR A 64 -6.92 -5.72 -9.17
C THR A 64 -7.92 -6.04 -10.29
N LYS A 65 -8.56 -7.22 -10.27
CA LYS A 65 -9.58 -7.60 -11.26
C LYS A 65 -10.76 -6.62 -11.22
N ALA A 66 -11.21 -6.23 -10.04
CA ALA A 66 -12.31 -5.29 -9.87
C ALA A 66 -11.96 -3.88 -10.39
N MET A 67 -10.75 -3.38 -10.09
CA MET A 67 -10.23 -2.11 -10.60
C MET A 67 -10.26 -2.07 -12.13
N PHE A 68 -9.67 -3.06 -12.82
CA PHE A 68 -9.67 -3.11 -14.29
C PHE A 68 -11.06 -3.31 -14.89
N ARG A 69 -12.00 -3.94 -14.17
CA ARG A 69 -13.40 -4.06 -14.61
C ARG A 69 -14.15 -2.74 -14.49
N MET A 70 -13.89 -1.97 -13.43
CA MET A 70 -14.54 -0.68 -13.16
C MET A 70 -13.93 0.45 -13.99
N HIS A 71 -12.64 0.34 -14.31
CA HIS A 71 -11.88 1.30 -15.10
C HIS A 71 -11.18 0.61 -16.29
N PRO A 72 -11.94 0.17 -17.32
CA PRO A 72 -11.37 -0.48 -18.51
C PRO A 72 -10.33 0.38 -19.23
N GLU A 73 -10.42 1.71 -19.13
CA GLU A 73 -9.48 2.69 -19.67
C GLU A 73 -8.03 2.50 -19.17
N LEU A 74 -7.83 1.80 -18.04
CA LEU A 74 -6.49 1.43 -17.56
C LEU A 74 -5.76 0.41 -18.44
N GLN A 75 -6.45 -0.20 -19.41
CA GLN A 75 -5.86 -1.11 -20.39
C GLN A 75 -5.36 -0.40 -21.65
N GLU A 76 -5.66 0.89 -21.79
CA GLU A 76 -5.24 1.71 -22.93
C GLU A 76 -3.80 2.22 -22.76
N ASP A 77 -3.31 2.95 -23.77
CA ASP A 77 -1.97 3.55 -23.71
C ASP A 77 -1.90 4.62 -22.61
N MET A 78 -1.02 4.38 -21.64
CA MET A 78 -0.77 5.26 -20.49
C MET A 78 0.61 5.89 -20.60
N SER A 79 0.80 7.06 -19.96
CA SER A 79 2.14 7.62 -19.80
C SER A 79 3.06 6.63 -19.05
N PRO A 80 4.38 6.64 -19.29
CA PRO A 80 5.31 5.82 -18.52
C PRO A 80 5.18 5.98 -17.00
N ALA A 81 5.00 7.21 -16.51
CA ALA A 81 4.75 7.50 -15.10
C ALA A 81 3.47 6.85 -14.57
N SER A 82 2.36 6.95 -15.32
CA SER A 82 1.09 6.30 -14.97
C SER A 82 1.20 4.77 -14.94
N ARG A 83 1.97 4.17 -15.86
CA ARG A 83 2.22 2.72 -15.87
C ARG A 83 3.04 2.27 -14.66
N ALA A 84 4.07 3.03 -14.30
CA ALA A 84 4.87 2.77 -13.11
C ALA A 84 4.01 2.90 -11.85
N PHE A 85 3.21 3.97 -11.73
CA PHE A 85 2.26 4.14 -10.64
C PHE A 85 1.29 2.96 -10.53
N LEU A 86 0.65 2.56 -11.64
CA LEU A 86 -0.30 1.44 -11.65
C LEU A 86 0.35 0.12 -11.21
N ALA A 87 1.61 -0.13 -11.59
CA ALA A 87 2.34 -1.30 -11.14
C ALA A 87 2.56 -1.31 -9.62
N GLY A 88 2.91 -0.15 -9.03
CA GLY A 88 3.02 0.00 -7.58
C GLY A 88 1.66 -0.20 -6.89
N TYR A 89 0.60 0.38 -7.47
CA TYR A 89 -0.77 0.24 -6.98
C TYR A 89 -1.23 -1.22 -6.91
N VAL A 90 -1.00 -1.97 -7.99
CA VAL A 90 -1.30 -3.41 -8.04
C VAL A 90 -0.50 -4.17 -6.97
N GLY A 91 0.77 -3.81 -6.77
CA GLY A 91 1.61 -4.37 -5.71
C GLY A 91 1.03 -4.15 -4.31
N HIS A 92 0.52 -2.96 -4.04
CA HIS A 92 -0.18 -2.66 -2.78
C HIS A 92 -1.41 -3.55 -2.60
N LEU A 93 -2.30 -3.59 -3.59
CA LEU A 93 -3.52 -4.40 -3.51
C LEU A 93 -3.20 -5.87 -3.24
N ALA A 94 -2.20 -6.42 -3.94
CA ALA A 94 -1.76 -7.79 -3.75
C ALA A 94 -1.20 -8.02 -2.34
N ALA A 95 -0.37 -7.11 -1.81
CA ALA A 95 0.20 -7.24 -0.47
C ALA A 95 -0.89 -7.26 0.62
N ASP A 96 -1.89 -6.39 0.49
CA ASP A 96 -3.05 -6.33 1.38
C ASP A 96 -3.87 -7.63 1.35
N GLU A 97 -4.16 -8.13 0.15
CA GLU A 97 -4.94 -9.36 -0.01
C GLU A 97 -4.16 -10.59 0.45
N VAL A 98 -2.83 -10.63 0.25
CA VAL A 98 -1.95 -11.66 0.83
C VAL A 98 -2.00 -11.61 2.35
N TRP A 99 -1.94 -10.42 2.96
CA TRP A 99 -2.08 -10.29 4.41
C TRP A 99 -3.41 -10.85 4.88
N ILE A 100 -4.53 -10.43 4.27
CA ILE A 100 -5.86 -10.88 4.65
C ILE A 100 -5.98 -12.40 4.56
N THR A 101 -5.55 -12.97 3.43
CA THR A 101 -5.81 -14.38 3.10
C THR A 101 -4.83 -15.34 3.73
N SER A 102 -3.58 -14.93 3.94
CA SER A 102 -2.48 -15.82 4.34
C SER A 102 -1.93 -15.53 5.73
N VAL A 103 -2.28 -14.39 6.34
CA VAL A 103 -1.81 -13.99 7.67
C VAL A 103 -2.98 -13.72 8.62
N PHE A 104 -3.82 -12.74 8.32
CA PHE A 104 -4.89 -12.32 9.22
C PHE A 104 -5.92 -13.41 9.42
N ARG A 105 -6.55 -13.91 8.34
CA ARG A 105 -7.60 -14.91 8.48
C ARG A 105 -7.10 -16.17 9.20
N PRO A 106 -6.02 -16.83 8.76
CA PRO A 106 -5.60 -18.08 9.40
C PRO A 106 -5.24 -17.94 10.89
N TYR A 107 -4.69 -16.80 11.33
CA TYR A 107 -4.10 -16.68 12.66
C TYR A 107 -4.80 -15.70 13.61
N PHE A 108 -5.48 -14.68 13.08
CA PHE A 108 -6.07 -13.58 13.87
C PHE A 108 -7.60 -13.46 13.73
N ASP A 109 -8.22 -14.22 12.83
CA ASP A 109 -9.68 -14.37 12.80
C ASP A 109 -10.10 -15.49 13.76
N THR A 110 -10.87 -15.12 14.79
CA THR A 110 -11.34 -16.06 15.81
C THR A 110 -12.38 -17.06 15.32
N ALA A 111 -12.90 -16.88 14.09
CA ALA A 111 -13.76 -17.87 13.45
C ALA A 111 -12.98 -19.07 12.87
N GLU A 112 -11.67 -18.94 12.64
CA GLU A 112 -10.85 -19.99 12.04
C GLU A 112 -10.35 -21.01 13.07
N ASP A 113 -10.19 -22.27 12.65
CA ASP A 113 -9.67 -23.33 13.52
C ASP A 113 -8.18 -23.15 13.85
N SER A 114 -7.41 -22.51 12.95
CA SER A 114 -5.98 -22.24 13.12
C SER A 114 -5.66 -20.97 13.92
N ARG A 115 -6.68 -20.31 14.48
CA ARG A 115 -6.54 -19.06 15.24
C ARG A 115 -5.55 -19.17 16.39
N LEU A 116 -4.84 -18.08 16.66
CA LEU A 116 -3.85 -17.97 17.73
C LEU A 116 -4.48 -17.94 19.14
N THR A 117 -5.67 -17.34 19.24
CA THR A 117 -6.42 -17.12 20.49
C THR A 117 -7.92 -17.12 20.21
N ASP A 118 -8.72 -17.38 21.24
CA ASP A 118 -10.19 -17.30 21.19
C ASP A 118 -10.71 -15.87 21.45
N ASP A 119 -9.85 -14.94 21.84
CA ASP A 119 -10.22 -13.53 22.11
C ASP A 119 -9.86 -12.62 20.93
N GLN A 120 -10.88 -12.02 20.29
CA GLN A 120 -10.67 -11.15 19.14
C GLN A 120 -9.88 -9.88 19.46
N ILE A 121 -9.96 -9.35 20.70
CA ILE A 121 -9.18 -8.20 21.11
C ILE A 121 -7.70 -8.58 21.19
N GLU A 122 -7.40 -9.73 21.80
CA GLU A 122 -6.03 -10.24 21.86
C GLU A 122 -5.47 -10.53 20.45
N ALA A 123 -6.26 -11.15 19.58
CA ALA A 123 -5.88 -11.40 18.20
C ALA A 123 -5.53 -10.11 17.45
N ASN A 124 -6.34 -9.04 17.63
CA ASN A 124 -6.07 -7.74 17.02
C ASN A 124 -4.81 -7.06 17.58
N ILE A 125 -4.50 -7.27 18.87
CA ILE A 125 -3.26 -6.78 19.48
C ILE A 125 -2.06 -7.49 18.86
N TRP A 126 -2.13 -8.82 18.66
CA TRP A 126 -1.06 -9.59 18.02
C TRP A 126 -0.88 -9.24 16.54
N ASP A 127 -1.96 -9.08 15.78
CA ASP A 127 -1.92 -8.57 14.41
C ASP A 127 -1.21 -7.22 14.33
N ARG A 128 -1.55 -6.29 15.24
CA ARG A 128 -0.90 -4.98 15.31
C ARG A 128 0.57 -5.09 15.72
N ALA A 129 0.91 -5.93 16.68
CA ALA A 129 2.29 -6.15 17.09
C ALA A 129 3.15 -6.68 15.93
N MET A 130 2.61 -7.61 15.14
CA MET A 130 3.28 -8.15 13.96
C MET A 130 3.48 -7.07 12.87
N GLN A 131 2.46 -6.26 12.59
CA GLN A 131 2.58 -5.13 11.65
C GLN A 131 3.67 -4.13 12.08
N LEU A 132 3.75 -3.84 13.38
CA LEU A 132 4.76 -2.94 13.94
C LEU A 132 6.17 -3.55 13.89
N ASP A 133 6.31 -4.86 14.10
CA ASP A 133 7.61 -5.52 13.95
C ASP A 133 8.07 -5.57 12.49
N LEU A 134 7.15 -5.76 11.54
CA LEU A 134 7.44 -5.63 10.11
C LEU A 134 7.92 -4.23 9.75
N ASP A 135 7.28 -3.18 10.28
CA ASP A 135 7.76 -1.81 10.09
C ASP A 135 9.15 -1.60 10.69
N ARG A 136 9.40 -2.14 11.89
CA ARG A 136 10.72 -2.08 12.55
C ARG A 136 11.81 -2.75 11.70
N GLN A 137 11.47 -3.81 10.98
CA GLN A 137 12.38 -4.51 10.08
C GLN A 137 12.55 -3.78 8.73
N ALA A 138 11.47 -3.22 8.18
CA ALA A 138 11.45 -2.53 6.89
C ALA A 138 12.15 -1.17 6.94
N LEU A 139 11.92 -0.36 7.98
CA LEU A 139 12.42 1.01 8.08
C LEU A 139 13.94 1.14 7.88
N PRO A 140 14.81 0.30 8.48
CA PRO A 140 16.24 0.37 8.23
C PRO A 140 16.65 0.04 6.78
N GLN A 141 15.82 -0.68 6.03
CA GLN A 141 16.07 -1.03 4.62
C GLN A 141 15.67 0.11 3.68
N ILE A 142 14.71 0.95 4.09
CA ILE A 142 14.28 2.15 3.35
C ILE A 142 15.29 3.27 3.64
N ASN A 143 16.49 3.16 3.05
CA ASN A 143 17.61 4.05 3.34
C ASN A 143 18.28 4.56 2.06
N GLY A 144 18.96 5.70 2.16
CA GLY A 144 19.79 6.18 1.06
C GLY A 144 19.00 6.42 -0.21
N ASP A 145 19.22 5.60 -1.24
CA ASP A 145 18.49 5.65 -2.50
C ASP A 145 17.11 5.03 -2.42
N SER A 146 16.72 4.50 -1.26
CA SER A 146 15.46 4.10 -0.62
C SER A 146 14.42 5.15 -0.23
N HIS A 147 14.89 6.38 -0.06
CA HIS A 147 14.23 7.29 0.88
C HIS A 147 13.12 8.10 0.18
N PRO A 148 11.89 8.15 0.74
CA PRO A 148 10.77 8.87 0.12
C PRO A 148 11.04 10.34 -0.16
N GLU A 149 11.85 11.03 0.64
CA GLU A 149 12.27 12.40 0.33
C GLU A 149 12.98 12.55 -1.02
N LYS A 150 13.72 11.52 -1.48
CA LYS A 150 14.41 11.53 -2.78
C LYS A 150 13.48 11.23 -3.95
N TRP A 151 12.50 10.37 -3.76
CA TRP A 151 11.70 9.84 -4.87
C TRP A 151 10.35 10.47 -5.03
N LEU A 152 9.76 10.94 -3.92
CA LEU A 152 8.45 11.55 -3.97
C LEU A 152 8.51 12.92 -4.64
N ALA A 153 9.68 13.56 -4.75
CA ALA A 153 9.81 14.80 -5.50
C ALA A 153 9.27 14.63 -6.93
N CYS A 154 8.18 15.34 -7.25
CA CYS A 154 7.46 15.27 -8.53
C CYS A 154 6.93 13.88 -8.92
N SER A 155 6.77 12.94 -7.97
CA SER A 155 6.30 11.57 -8.26
C SER A 155 4.88 11.49 -8.85
N GLU A 156 4.07 12.51 -8.59
CA GLU A 156 2.72 12.66 -9.11
C GLU A 156 2.68 13.22 -10.54
N HIS A 157 3.80 13.76 -11.04
CA HIS A 157 3.84 14.40 -12.36
C HIS A 157 3.58 13.37 -13.46
N ASP A 158 2.75 13.76 -14.43
CA ASP A 158 2.29 12.91 -15.54
C ASP A 158 1.59 11.59 -15.11
N VAL A 159 1.16 11.48 -13.84
CA VAL A 159 0.33 10.38 -13.37
C VAL A 159 -1.15 10.74 -13.51
N THR A 160 -1.88 9.94 -14.28
CA THR A 160 -3.33 10.08 -14.47
C THR A 160 -4.03 8.79 -14.09
N MET A 161 -4.90 8.84 -13.08
CA MET A 161 -5.72 7.70 -12.64
C MET A 161 -7.20 8.10 -12.63
N PRO A 162 -8.09 7.31 -13.26
CA PRO A 162 -9.49 7.70 -13.46
C PRO A 162 -10.33 7.74 -12.17
N PHE A 163 -9.80 7.22 -11.07
CA PHE A 163 -10.47 7.13 -9.77
C PHE A 163 -9.93 8.12 -8.72
N PHE A 164 -8.97 8.96 -9.08
CA PHE A 164 -8.49 10.04 -8.21
C PHE A 164 -8.85 11.40 -8.79
N GLU A 165 -9.29 12.30 -7.92
CA GLU A 165 -9.51 13.70 -8.27
C GLU A 165 -8.18 14.44 -8.46
N ASP A 166 -8.20 15.48 -9.30
CA ASP A 166 -7.02 16.31 -9.56
C ASP A 166 -6.45 16.88 -8.25
N GLY A 167 -5.13 16.82 -8.09
CA GLY A 167 -4.41 17.31 -6.92
C GLY A 167 -4.38 16.34 -5.72
N LEU A 168 -5.27 15.34 -5.65
CA LEU A 168 -5.33 14.41 -4.52
C LEU A 168 -4.03 13.60 -4.36
N LEU A 169 -3.42 13.18 -5.47
CA LEU A 169 -2.12 12.50 -5.45
C LEU A 169 -0.99 13.40 -4.97
N ALA A 170 -1.04 14.70 -5.27
CA ALA A 170 -0.06 15.66 -4.80
C ALA A 170 -0.16 15.84 -3.28
N GLU A 171 -1.38 15.97 -2.74
CA GLU A 171 -1.61 16.04 -1.30
C GLU A 171 -1.19 14.75 -0.58
N TRP A 172 -1.46 13.60 -1.18
CA TRP A 172 -1.04 12.31 -0.64
C TRP A 172 0.47 12.18 -0.59
N LYS A 173 1.16 12.43 -1.71
CA LYS A 173 2.62 12.45 -1.79
C LYS A 173 3.21 13.31 -0.66
N ASP A 174 2.72 14.54 -0.54
CA ASP A 174 3.13 15.49 0.47
C ASP A 174 2.93 14.94 1.90
N ARG A 175 1.80 14.26 2.12
CA ARG A 175 1.51 13.59 3.38
C ARG A 175 2.46 12.44 3.63
N VAL A 176 2.76 11.57 2.66
CA VAL A 176 3.72 10.46 2.77
C VAL A 176 5.13 10.99 3.06
N GLY A 177 5.56 12.04 2.36
CA GLY A 177 6.87 12.65 2.58
C GLY A 177 7.04 13.30 3.96
N ARG A 178 5.95 13.86 4.53
CA ARG A 178 5.95 14.44 5.88
C ARG A 178 5.61 13.44 6.98
N PHE A 179 5.19 12.23 6.63
CA PHE A 179 4.58 11.32 7.59
C PHE A 179 5.65 10.91 8.61
N GLN A 180 5.29 10.97 9.90
CA GLN A 180 6.11 10.54 11.06
C GLN A 180 6.39 9.02 11.07
N VAL A 181 6.30 8.35 9.93
CA VAL A 181 6.44 6.91 9.78
C VAL A 181 7.89 6.48 10.04
N TRP A 182 8.84 7.42 10.00
CA TRP A 182 10.26 7.18 10.23
C TRP A 182 10.61 6.89 11.69
N GLU A 183 9.78 7.32 12.66
CA GLU A 183 10.03 7.07 14.09
C GLU A 183 8.79 6.50 14.79
N PHE A 184 9.02 5.57 15.72
CA PHE A 184 7.96 5.01 16.55
C PHE A 184 7.53 6.02 17.62
N THR A 185 6.40 6.70 17.40
CA THR A 185 5.82 7.65 18.37
C THR A 185 4.44 7.21 18.82
N TRP A 186 4.07 7.56 20.05
CA TRP A 186 2.70 7.36 20.57
C TRP A 186 1.64 8.10 19.76
N ASP A 187 2.00 9.22 19.13
CA ASP A 187 1.10 10.00 18.29
C ASP A 187 0.76 9.28 16.97
N ARG A 188 1.70 8.49 16.42
CA ARG A 188 1.43 7.60 15.29
C ARG A 188 0.32 6.59 15.60
N LEU A 189 0.30 6.00 16.80
CA LEU A 189 -0.72 5.02 17.19
C LEU A 189 -2.11 5.67 17.33
N LYS A 190 -2.19 6.91 17.83
CA LYS A 190 -3.47 7.63 17.95
C LYS A 190 -4.08 7.99 16.59
N GLY A 191 -3.26 8.25 15.57
CA GLY A 191 -3.72 8.59 14.22
C GLY A 191 -4.16 7.39 13.37
N ALA A 192 -3.92 6.16 13.84
CA ALA A 192 -4.27 4.90 13.17
C ALA A 192 -5.54 4.23 13.73
N LEU A 193 -6.27 4.93 14.63
CA LEU A 193 -7.60 4.59 15.16
C LEU A 193 -8.65 5.47 14.48
#